data_AF-X0VZ41-F1
#
_entry.id   AF-X0VZ41-F1
#
_cell.length_a   1.000
_cell.length_b   1.000
_cell.length_c   1.000
_cell.angle_alpha   90.00
_cell.angle_beta   90.00
_cell.angle_gamma   90.00
#
_symmetry.space_group_name_H-M   'P 1'
#
loop_
_entity.id
_entity.type
_entity.pdbx_description
1 polymer ?
#
loop_
_entity_poly.entity_id
_entity_poly.type
_entity_poly.pdbx_seq_one_letter_code
_entity_poly.pdbx_strand_id
1 'polypeptide(L)'
;VMYNNTTDAHQESLDYVYKIRDDWNLNFYETYPIKYTMKSLVKRWGGAVFLRRYCTYYMKIQPTAHFIKDMGYKTREGIAITGMRREEKGRKNITVIQKTKRGRYYQASPIYNWKRTDVEELIKRNNLPVNPVYEYHKRCGCVHCFDLKWADDISPRIQKSSRQ
;
A
#
# COMPACT_ATOMS: atom_id res chain seq x y z
N VAL A 1 -6.33 -13.19 -4.00
CA VAL A 1 -5.46 -12.16 -3.40
C VAL A 1 -5.24 -11.07 -4.43
N MET A 2 -5.43 -9.80 -4.08
CA MET A 2 -5.15 -8.68 -4.97
C MET A 2 -3.90 -7.94 -4.49
N TYR A 3 -2.91 -7.81 -5.35
CA TYR A 3 -1.74 -6.96 -5.14
C TYR A 3 -1.85 -5.70 -5.98
N ASN A 4 -1.43 -4.57 -5.39
CA ASN A 4 -1.50 -3.28 -6.04
C ASN A 4 -0.08 -2.81 -6.34
N ASN A 5 0.37 -3.10 -7.56
CA ASN A 5 1.71 -2.76 -8.00
C ASN A 5 1.73 -1.30 -8.44
N THR A 6 2.29 -0.44 -7.60
CA THR A 6 2.38 1.00 -7.89
C THR A 6 3.48 1.36 -8.89
N THR A 7 4.15 0.37 -9.48
CA THR A 7 5.37 0.50 -10.29
C THR A 7 6.47 1.29 -9.58
N ASP A 8 6.48 1.19 -8.26
CA ASP A 8 7.26 2.04 -7.36
C ASP A 8 7.58 1.33 -6.04
N ALA A 9 7.54 0.00 -6.02
CA ALA A 9 8.02 -0.78 -4.88
C ALA A 9 9.52 -1.04 -5.04
N HIS A 10 10.21 -1.33 -3.94
CA HIS A 10 11.57 -1.85 -4.01
C HIS A 10 11.57 -3.17 -4.80
N GLN A 11 12.58 -3.40 -5.65
CA GLN A 11 12.61 -4.58 -6.53
C GLN A 11 12.53 -5.89 -5.73
N GLU A 12 13.34 -6.02 -4.70
CA GLU A 12 13.29 -7.15 -3.74
C GLU A 12 11.93 -7.36 -3.07
N SER A 13 11.11 -6.31 -2.93
CA SER A 13 9.75 -6.44 -2.42
C SER A 13 8.82 -7.07 -3.45
N LEU A 14 9.00 -6.71 -4.73
CA LEU A 14 8.29 -7.34 -5.85
C LEU A 14 8.70 -8.80 -5.98
N ASP A 15 10.01 -9.08 -5.92
CA ASP A 15 10.56 -10.44 -6.00
C ASP A 15 10.01 -11.31 -4.85
N TYR A 16 9.97 -10.76 -3.63
CA TYR A 16 9.31 -11.41 -2.50
C TYR A 16 7.83 -11.70 -2.78
N VAL A 17 7.06 -10.72 -3.27
CA VAL A 17 5.63 -10.91 -3.56
C VAL A 17 5.39 -12.01 -4.60
N TYR A 18 6.18 -12.04 -5.67
CA TYR A 18 6.07 -13.08 -6.70
C TYR A 18 6.49 -14.46 -6.18
N LYS A 19 7.55 -14.52 -5.36
CA LYS A 19 7.92 -15.75 -4.66
C LYS A 19 6.76 -16.28 -3.79
N ILE A 20 6.12 -15.44 -2.98
CA ILE A 20 4.98 -15.84 -2.15
C ILE A 20 3.78 -16.28 -3.00
N ARG A 21 3.50 -15.58 -4.10
CA ARG A 21 2.45 -15.96 -5.05
C ARG A 21 2.66 -17.41 -5.51
N ASP A 22 3.89 -17.72 -5.94
CA ASP A 22 4.23 -19.01 -6.53
C ASP A 22 4.31 -20.11 -5.47
N ASP A 23 5.08 -19.88 -4.39
CA ASP A 23 5.28 -20.83 -3.29
C ASP A 23 3.95 -21.24 -2.63
N TRP A 24 2.99 -20.32 -2.52
CA TRP A 24 1.69 -20.58 -1.87
C TRP A 24 0.55 -20.82 -2.86
N ASN A 25 0.84 -20.92 -4.16
CA ASN A 25 -0.13 -21.14 -5.23
C ASN A 25 -1.37 -20.22 -5.10
N LEU A 26 -1.12 -18.92 -4.93
CA LEU A 26 -2.18 -17.96 -4.67
C LEU A 26 -2.98 -17.66 -5.94
N ASN A 27 -4.31 -17.65 -5.85
CA ASN A 27 -5.17 -17.01 -6.85
C ASN A 27 -4.92 -15.49 -6.82
N PHE A 28 -3.94 -15.03 -7.60
CA PHE A 28 -3.30 -13.72 -7.47
C PHE A 28 -3.65 -12.80 -8.62
N TYR A 29 -4.16 -11.63 -8.29
CA TYR A 29 -4.50 -10.57 -9.23
C TYR A 29 -3.61 -9.37 -8.98
N GLU A 30 -3.01 -8.85 -10.04
CA GLU A 30 -2.17 -7.68 -9.97
C GLU A 30 -2.84 -6.49 -10.65
N THR A 31 -2.78 -5.34 -10.00
CA THR A 31 -3.32 -4.08 -10.53
C THR A 31 -2.20 -3.07 -10.74
N TYR A 32 -2.32 -2.29 -11.81
CA TYR A 32 -1.32 -1.32 -12.23
C TYR A 32 -1.92 0.08 -12.40
N PRO A 33 -1.13 1.16 -12.27
CA PRO A 33 -1.55 2.51 -12.60
C PRO A 33 -2.07 2.61 -14.04
N ILE A 34 -3.24 3.22 -14.20
CA ILE A 34 -3.92 3.26 -15.50
C ILE A 34 -3.46 4.46 -16.34
N LYS A 35 -3.33 5.63 -15.72
CA LYS A 35 -3.16 6.91 -16.43
C LYS A 35 -1.78 7.53 -16.29
N TYR A 36 -1.10 7.27 -15.17
CA TYR A 36 0.12 7.99 -14.82
C TYR A 36 1.16 7.04 -14.25
N THR A 37 2.43 7.35 -14.53
CA THR A 37 3.58 6.77 -13.84
C THR A 37 4.00 7.66 -12.68
N MET A 38 4.74 7.13 -11.69
CA MET A 38 5.12 7.92 -10.51
C MET A 38 5.94 9.14 -10.91
N LYS A 39 6.87 8.96 -11.85
CA LYS A 39 7.65 10.03 -12.48
C LYS A 39 6.76 11.11 -13.10
N SER A 40 5.72 10.73 -13.85
CA SER A 40 4.81 11.71 -14.46
C SER A 40 4.01 12.51 -13.42
N LEU A 41 3.65 11.87 -12.30
CA LEU A 41 2.94 12.54 -11.21
C LEU A 41 3.83 13.54 -10.47
N VAL A 42 5.07 13.14 -10.18
CA VAL A 42 6.04 14.04 -9.53
C VAL A 42 6.38 15.21 -10.44
N LYS A 43 6.59 15.00 -11.74
CA LYS A 43 6.79 16.11 -12.69
C LYS A 43 5.61 17.09 -12.71
N ARG A 44 4.38 16.59 -12.55
CA ARG A 44 3.16 17.39 -12.64
C ARG A 44 2.83 18.14 -11.35
N TRP A 45 3.02 17.50 -10.20
CA TRP A 45 2.53 18.00 -8.90
C TRP A 45 3.61 18.15 -7.83
N GLY A 46 4.87 17.94 -8.21
CA GLY A 46 6.06 17.90 -7.36
C GLY A 46 6.12 16.66 -6.49
N GLY A 47 7.11 16.57 -5.61
CA GLY A 47 7.26 15.43 -4.71
C GLY A 47 5.98 15.06 -3.96
N ALA A 48 5.83 13.79 -3.65
CA ALA A 48 4.70 13.28 -2.87
C ALA A 48 4.84 13.71 -1.40
N VAL A 49 4.70 15.01 -1.12
CA VAL A 49 4.67 15.51 0.25
C VAL A 49 3.48 14.85 0.94
N PHE A 50 3.70 14.38 2.17
CA PHE A 50 2.75 13.64 3.02
C PHE A 50 1.32 14.23 3.03
N LEU A 51 1.20 15.53 2.76
CA LEU A 51 -0.03 16.31 2.73
C LEU A 51 -0.86 16.17 1.44
N ARG A 52 -0.23 15.98 0.27
CA ARG A 52 -0.95 16.03 -1.01
C ARG A 52 -1.53 14.67 -1.44
N ARG A 53 -0.85 13.57 -1.09
CA ARG A 53 -1.27 12.16 -1.31
C ARG A 53 -1.89 11.83 -2.70
N TYR A 54 -1.64 12.63 -3.73
CA TYR A 54 -2.21 12.45 -5.07
C TYR A 54 -1.82 11.07 -5.64
N CYS A 55 -0.60 10.60 -5.33
CA CYS A 55 -0.08 9.31 -5.77
C CYS A 55 -0.88 8.15 -5.18
N THR A 56 -1.42 8.30 -3.96
CA THR A 56 -2.30 7.27 -3.37
C THR A 56 -3.56 7.09 -4.21
N TYR A 57 -4.10 8.17 -4.78
CA TYR A 57 -5.28 8.05 -5.64
C TYR A 57 -4.95 7.33 -6.94
N TYR A 58 -4.00 7.84 -7.72
CA TYR A 58 -3.71 7.34 -9.06
C TYR A 58 -2.98 6.00 -9.07
N MET A 59 -2.12 5.73 -8.08
CA MET A 59 -1.34 4.50 -8.05
C MET A 59 -1.99 3.39 -7.25
N LYS A 60 -2.95 3.71 -6.36
CA LYS A 60 -3.55 2.70 -5.48
C LYS A 60 -5.06 2.63 -5.61
N ILE A 61 -5.75 3.72 -5.31
CA ILE A 61 -7.22 3.71 -5.20
C ILE A 61 -7.88 3.49 -6.56
N GLN A 62 -7.41 4.19 -7.60
CA GLN A 62 -8.01 4.10 -8.94
C GLN A 62 -7.81 2.71 -9.57
N PRO A 63 -6.59 2.11 -9.60
CA PRO A 63 -6.39 0.76 -10.10
C PRO A 63 -7.25 -0.29 -9.39
N THR A 64 -7.28 -0.26 -8.04
CA THR A 64 -8.13 -1.17 -7.26
C THR A 64 -9.61 -1.00 -7.59
N ALA A 65 -10.10 0.24 -7.71
CA ALA A 65 -11.51 0.48 -8.03
C ALA A 65 -11.88 0.00 -9.44
N HIS A 66 -10.97 0.10 -10.40
CA HIS A 66 -11.16 -0.41 -11.76
C HIS A 66 -11.20 -1.92 -11.77
N PHE A 67 -10.21 -2.57 -11.16
CA PHE A 67 -10.17 -4.04 -11.03
C PHE A 67 -11.44 -4.62 -10.40
N ILE A 68 -11.92 -4.03 -9.30
CA ILE A 68 -13.17 -4.49 -8.64
C ILE A 68 -14.36 -4.40 -9.61
N LYS A 69 -14.43 -3.32 -10.41
CA LYS A 69 -15.48 -3.13 -11.42
C LYS A 69 -15.37 -4.16 -12.54
N ASP A 70 -14.16 -4.43 -13.03
CA ASP A 70 -13.91 -5.35 -14.14
C ASP A 70 -14.22 -6.81 -13.75
N MET A 71 -14.03 -7.15 -12.48
CA MET A 71 -14.46 -8.42 -11.90
C MET A 71 -16.00 -8.56 -11.77
N GLY A 72 -16.77 -7.56 -12.21
CA GLY A 72 -18.23 -7.56 -12.15
C GLY A 72 -18.82 -7.23 -10.78
N TYR A 73 -17.99 -6.95 -9.77
CA TYR A 73 -18.47 -6.53 -8.45
C TYR A 73 -18.88 -5.07 -8.47
N LYS A 74 -20.03 -4.75 -7.88
CA LYS A 74 -20.31 -3.35 -7.56
C LYS A 74 -19.29 -2.91 -6.53
N THR A 75 -18.72 -1.71 -6.69
CA THR A 75 -17.76 -1.14 -5.72
C THR A 75 -18.29 -1.04 -4.27
N ARG A 76 -19.58 -1.33 -4.07
CA ARG A 76 -20.28 -1.36 -2.78
C ARG A 76 -20.60 -2.75 -2.21
N GLU A 77 -20.31 -3.80 -2.96
CA GLU A 77 -20.59 -5.18 -2.60
C GLU A 77 -19.25 -5.88 -2.40
N GLY A 78 -18.96 -6.31 -1.16
CA GLY A 78 -17.74 -7.04 -0.84
C GLY A 78 -17.06 -6.61 0.46
N ILE A 79 -16.20 -7.52 0.94
CA ILE A 79 -15.37 -7.34 2.14
C ILE A 79 -13.91 -7.44 1.71
N ALA A 80 -13.14 -6.38 1.93
CA ALA A 80 -11.69 -6.40 1.79
C ALA A 80 -11.05 -6.88 3.10
N ILE A 81 -10.35 -8.00 3.05
CA ILE A 81 -9.54 -8.49 4.18
C ILE A 81 -8.18 -7.79 4.14
N THR A 82 -7.77 -7.18 5.25
CA THR A 82 -6.51 -6.42 5.37
C THR A 82 -5.74 -6.78 6.63
N GLY A 83 -4.43 -6.56 6.64
CA GLY A 83 -3.57 -6.80 7.79
C GLY A 83 -3.45 -5.63 8.78
N MET A 84 -4.44 -4.74 8.86
CA MET A 84 -4.34 -3.57 9.74
C MET A 84 -4.46 -3.93 11.21
N ARG A 85 -3.64 -3.29 12.04
CA ARG A 85 -3.61 -3.49 13.50
C ARG A 85 -3.91 -2.20 14.26
N ARG A 86 -4.49 -2.32 15.45
CA ARG A 86 -4.84 -1.22 16.35
C ARG A 86 -3.63 -0.38 16.76
N GLU A 87 -2.49 -1.03 16.96
CA GLU A 87 -1.23 -0.40 17.37
C GLU A 87 -0.62 0.52 16.30
N GLU A 88 -1.04 0.37 15.03
CA GLU A 88 -0.56 1.22 13.94
C GLU A 88 -1.08 2.67 14.08
N LYS A 89 -0.20 3.63 13.77
CA LYS A 89 -0.50 5.07 13.88
C LYS A 89 -1.78 5.43 13.10
N GLY A 90 -2.73 6.06 13.79
CA GLY A 90 -4.00 6.51 13.21
C GLY A 90 -5.07 5.42 13.07
N ARG A 91 -4.88 4.25 13.70
CA ARG A 91 -5.82 3.10 13.62
C ARG A 91 -6.52 2.76 14.93
N LYS A 92 -6.29 3.49 16.03
CA LYS A 92 -6.89 3.19 17.34
C LYS A 92 -8.43 3.22 17.36
N ASN A 93 -9.04 3.99 16.47
CA ASN A 93 -10.48 4.28 16.47
C ASN A 93 -11.23 3.55 15.33
N ILE A 94 -10.65 2.50 14.74
CA ILE A 94 -11.38 1.64 13.79
C ILE A 94 -11.94 0.41 14.50
N THR A 95 -12.87 -0.28 13.85
CA THR A 95 -13.40 -1.58 14.29
C THR A 95 -12.81 -2.71 13.47
N VAL A 96 -12.88 -3.95 13.99
CA VAL A 96 -12.41 -5.17 13.30
C VAL A 96 -13.03 -5.28 11.91
N ILE A 97 -14.34 -5.02 11.82
CA ILE A 97 -15.08 -4.86 10.58
C ILE A 97 -15.62 -3.44 10.53
N GLN A 98 -15.28 -2.69 9.49
CA GLN A 98 -15.76 -1.32 9.30
C GLN A 98 -16.17 -1.06 7.86
N LYS A 99 -17.10 -0.12 7.67
CA LYS A 99 -17.35 0.44 6.35
C LYS A 99 -16.22 1.41 6.01
N THR A 100 -15.67 1.34 4.80
CA THR A 100 -14.62 2.28 4.38
C THR A 100 -15.12 3.73 4.42
N LYS A 101 -14.22 4.71 4.62
CA LYS A 101 -14.57 6.14 4.77
C LYS A 101 -15.45 6.71 3.64
N ARG A 102 -15.38 6.15 2.43
CA ARG A 102 -16.19 6.58 1.28
C ARG A 102 -17.46 5.74 1.10
N GLY A 103 -17.81 4.91 2.07
CA GLY A 103 -19.00 4.06 2.06
C GLY A 103 -19.02 3.06 0.91
N ARG A 104 -17.85 2.70 0.37
CA ARG A 104 -17.74 1.83 -0.80
C ARG A 104 -17.91 0.39 -0.33
N TYR A 105 -16.86 -0.28 0.10
CA TYR A 105 -16.92 -1.66 0.58
C TYR A 105 -16.73 -1.76 2.10
N TYR A 106 -16.95 -2.96 2.66
CA TYR A 106 -16.58 -3.31 4.02
C TYR A 106 -15.12 -3.74 4.08
N GLN A 107 -14.47 -3.51 5.20
CA GLN A 107 -13.09 -3.89 5.42
C GLN A 107 -12.99 -4.65 6.73
N ALA A 108 -12.48 -5.88 6.66
CA ALA A 108 -12.21 -6.74 7.80
C ALA A 108 -10.70 -6.78 8.10
N SER A 109 -10.33 -6.73 9.37
CA SER A 109 -8.94 -6.81 9.84
C SER A 109 -8.82 -7.91 10.89
N PRO A 110 -8.61 -9.18 10.49
CA PRO A 110 -8.64 -10.32 11.42
C PRO A 110 -7.61 -10.21 12.54
N ILE A 111 -6.46 -9.61 12.25
CA ILE A 111 -5.37 -9.37 13.22
C ILE A 111 -5.46 -8.00 13.90
N TYR A 112 -6.64 -7.36 13.93
CA TYR A 112 -6.77 -5.99 14.42
C TYR A 112 -6.25 -5.79 15.85
N ASN A 113 -6.55 -6.73 16.75
CA ASN A 113 -6.12 -6.64 18.15
C ASN A 113 -4.73 -7.25 18.39
N TRP A 114 -4.06 -7.75 17.36
CA TRP A 114 -2.71 -8.29 17.50
C TRP A 114 -1.71 -7.16 17.71
N LYS A 115 -0.77 -7.39 18.62
CA LYS A 115 0.43 -6.58 18.78
C LYS A 115 1.44 -6.93 17.69
N ARG A 116 2.44 -6.08 17.53
CA ARG A 116 3.61 -6.40 16.70
C ARG A 116 4.25 -7.74 17.09
N THR A 117 4.39 -8.02 18.39
CA THR A 117 4.98 -9.27 18.90
C THR A 117 4.21 -10.51 18.46
N ASP A 118 2.88 -10.47 18.48
CA ASP A 118 2.04 -11.61 18.08
C ASP A 118 2.27 -11.97 16.60
N VAL A 119 2.47 -10.96 15.75
CA VAL A 119 2.80 -11.16 14.32
C VAL A 119 4.20 -11.74 14.17
N GLU A 120 5.19 -11.19 14.89
CA GLU A 120 6.58 -11.66 14.85
C GLU A 120 6.71 -13.12 15.34
N GLU A 121 6.01 -13.48 16.41
CA GLU A 121 5.92 -14.85 16.92
C GLU A 121 5.25 -15.79 15.92
N LEU A 122 4.18 -15.35 15.25
CA LEU A 122 3.53 -16.16 14.21
C LEU A 122 4.44 -16.42 13.02
N ILE A 123 5.20 -15.41 12.60
CA ILE A 123 6.19 -15.55 11.52
C ILE A 123 7.26 -16.56 11.95
N LYS A 124 7.84 -16.38 13.15
CA LYS A 124 8.91 -17.23 13.67
C LYS A 124 8.46 -18.69 13.84
N ARG A 125 7.33 -18.92 14.50
CA ARG A 125 6.84 -20.28 14.82
C ARG A 125 6.50 -21.11 13.58
N ASN A 126 6.12 -20.44 12.49
CA ASN A 126 5.75 -21.09 11.23
C ASN A 126 6.85 -20.99 10.17
N ASN A 127 8.02 -20.44 10.52
CA ASN A 127 9.12 -20.19 9.60
C ASN A 127 8.67 -19.47 8.31
N LEU A 128 7.82 -18.43 8.46
CA LEU A 128 7.31 -17.71 7.30
C LEU A 128 8.40 -16.81 6.71
N PRO A 129 8.51 -16.73 5.37
CA PRO A 129 9.40 -15.79 4.73
C PRO A 129 9.02 -14.35 5.10
N VAL A 130 10.02 -13.49 5.25
CA VAL A 130 9.85 -12.06 5.56
C VAL A 130 10.34 -11.25 4.37
N ASN A 131 9.66 -10.13 4.08
CA ASN A 131 10.06 -9.25 2.99
C ASN A 131 11.44 -8.62 3.28
N PRO A 132 12.43 -8.74 2.37
CA PRO A 132 13.80 -8.26 2.59
C PRO A 132 13.89 -6.77 2.94
N VAL A 133 12.94 -5.96 2.47
CA VAL A 133 12.87 -4.52 2.80
C VAL A 133 12.85 -4.26 4.31
N TYR A 134 12.36 -5.21 5.11
CA TYR A 134 12.34 -5.07 6.57
C TYR A 134 13.73 -5.06 7.22
N GLU A 135 14.78 -5.49 6.52
CA GLU A 135 16.17 -5.45 7.01
C GLU A 135 16.67 -4.02 7.20
N TYR A 136 16.19 -3.08 6.38
CA TYR A 136 16.64 -1.68 6.41
C TYR A 136 15.50 -0.64 6.49
N HIS A 137 14.24 -1.06 6.41
CA HIS A 137 13.08 -0.18 6.60
C HIS A 137 12.09 -0.75 7.62
N LYS A 138 11.55 0.12 8.48
CA LYS A 138 10.55 -0.25 9.49
C LYS A 138 9.19 -0.69 8.91
N ARG A 139 8.97 -0.45 7.62
CA ARG A 139 7.74 -0.78 6.89
C ARG A 139 8.09 -1.03 5.42
N CYS A 140 7.31 -1.87 4.75
CA CYS A 140 7.34 -1.98 3.31
C CYS A 140 6.41 -0.94 2.66
N GLY A 141 6.80 -0.36 1.54
CA GLY A 141 6.04 0.70 0.87
C GLY A 141 6.61 1.08 -0.48
N CYS A 142 6.14 2.20 -1.01
CA CYS A 142 6.68 2.74 -2.27
C CYS A 142 8.04 3.42 -2.02
N VAL A 143 9.01 3.26 -2.92
CA VAL A 143 10.39 3.77 -2.79
C VAL A 143 10.40 5.27 -2.50
N HIS A 144 9.62 6.05 -3.25
CA HIS A 144 9.54 7.51 -3.07
C HIS A 144 8.94 7.95 -1.74
N CYS A 145 8.34 7.05 -0.95
CA CYS A 145 7.91 7.37 0.41
C CYS A 145 9.04 7.25 1.45
N PHE A 146 10.18 6.68 1.07
CA PHE A 146 11.38 6.56 1.89
C PHE A 146 12.47 7.52 1.41
N ASP A 147 12.66 7.62 0.09
CA ASP A 147 13.65 8.49 -0.53
C ASP A 147 13.01 9.75 -1.13
N LEU A 148 13.03 10.84 -0.37
CA LEU A 148 12.53 12.14 -0.81
C LEU A 148 13.49 12.86 -1.76
N LYS A 149 14.79 12.49 -1.81
CA LYS A 149 15.79 13.19 -2.62
C LYS A 149 15.51 13.04 -4.11
N TRP A 150 15.08 11.86 -4.53
CA TRP A 150 14.65 11.61 -5.92
C TRP A 150 13.52 12.54 -6.38
N ALA A 151 12.62 12.89 -5.47
CA ALA A 151 11.52 13.79 -5.79
C ALA A 151 11.98 15.24 -5.98
N ASP A 152 13.01 15.64 -5.23
CA ASP A 152 13.65 16.96 -5.33
C ASP A 152 14.42 17.11 -6.65
N ASP A 153 15.11 16.05 -7.09
CA ASP A 153 15.85 16.02 -8.37
C ASP A 153 14.93 16.14 -9.60
N ILE A 154 13.71 15.60 -9.51
CA ILE A 154 12.74 15.58 -10.63
C ILE A 154 11.85 16.83 -10.67
N SER A 155 11.67 17.51 -9.54
CA SER A 155 10.88 18.75 -9.47
C SER A 155 11.50 19.78 -8.51
N PRO A 156 12.54 20.51 -8.96
CA PRO A 156 13.19 21.56 -8.15
C PRO A 156 12.25 22.71 -7.72
N ARG A 157 11.05 22.81 -8.31
CA ARG A 157 10.15 23.97 -8.20
C ARG A 157 9.33 24.07 -6.91
N ILE A 158 9.46 23.16 -5.95
CA ILE A 158 8.67 23.21 -4.70
C ILE A 158 9.56 23.37 -3.45
N GLN A 159 10.38 24.43 -3.43
CA GLN A 159 11.03 24.92 -2.20
C GLN A 159 10.36 26.17 -1.60
N LYS A 160 9.13 26.52 -1.99
CA LYS A 160 8.41 27.66 -1.38
C LYS A 160 7.06 27.23 -0.83
N SER A 161 7.06 26.72 0.41
CA SER A 161 6.08 27.05 1.47
C SER A 161 6.05 25.98 2.57
N SER A 162 7.04 25.99 3.48
CA SER A 162 6.84 25.44 4.83
C SER A 162 7.87 26.01 5.80
N ARG A 163 7.93 27.34 5.85
CA ARG A 163 8.39 28.13 7.01
C ARG A 163 7.60 29.43 7.01
N GLN A 164 6.42 29.38 7.60
CA GLN A 164 5.76 30.46 8.35
C GLN A 164 4.78 29.77 9.30
#